data_AF-A0A3D3H762-F1
#
_entry.id   AF-A0A3D3H762-F1
#
_cell.length_a   1.000
_cell.length_b   1.000
_cell.length_c   1.000
_cell.angle_alpha   90.00
_cell.angle_beta   90.00
_cell.angle_gamma   90.00
#
_symmetry.space_group_name_H-M   'P 1'
#
loop_
_entity.id
_entity.type
_entity.pdbx_description
1 polymer ?
#
loop_
_entity_poly.entity_id
_entity_poly.type
_entity_poly.pdbx_seq_one_letter_code
_entity_poly.pdbx_strand_id
1 'polypeptide(L)'
;MRAVSVDPADLTLADTDATIVHIAEQERERLRAQAADLGGRSALLHFSDAPDAGIEITKAHPGSLPQFITGRSTLLSGLFRDEVALGTARRAAERITTKNVELRTARGIDAVRLAVGIASWRIGGLECIAPVLLRPLAIRRHHTDFELKLHGSFQVNPELLRAMRMHFGIELDGDALSGLAYDQGVFKPQPVIDHLRALMAQIPSFVVKPRLVVSTFVDVGSAMARDSAQLDHPVLNALAGHPADREAVTLRRPVPVMPGPDERVPAADTLLLDADAEQEAVLARVIAGQSLVVHTLPGTGGTQTVINAVGALVREGRRVLVVSARRSTLDGVRHRLAGVGLPGLAVSPSELQRDLVRAIGRNEKAVAPKVSEIDDALVRLRTVLRDYRSSLADRHDAL
;
A
#
# COMPACT_ATOMS: atom_id res chain seq x y z
N MET A 1 -9.93 -36.40 15.27
CA MET A 1 -9.20 -36.73 14.02
C MET A 1 -9.05 -35.45 13.21
N ARG A 2 -7.82 -34.92 13.07
CA ARG A 2 -7.56 -33.88 12.05
C ARG A 2 -7.70 -34.56 10.69
N ALA A 3 -8.55 -34.03 9.81
CA ALA A 3 -8.62 -34.50 8.44
C ALA A 3 -7.21 -34.39 7.84
N VAL A 4 -6.66 -35.51 7.37
CA VAL A 4 -5.44 -35.50 6.56
C VAL A 4 -5.84 -34.78 5.27
N SER A 5 -5.26 -33.61 5.04
CA SER A 5 -5.40 -32.90 3.76
C SER A 5 -4.70 -33.76 2.71
N VAL A 6 -5.47 -34.40 1.84
CA VAL A 6 -4.94 -35.10 0.66
C VAL A 6 -4.74 -34.03 -0.40
N ASP A 7 -3.48 -33.75 -0.75
CA ASP A 7 -3.16 -32.84 -1.84
C ASP A 7 -3.21 -33.64 -3.16
N PRO A 8 -3.66 -33.08 -4.29
CA PRO A 8 -3.51 -33.71 -5.59
C PRO A 8 -2.08 -34.25 -5.86
N ALA A 9 -1.04 -33.64 -5.26
CA ALA A 9 0.33 -34.13 -5.33
C ALA A 9 0.57 -35.50 -4.65
N ASP A 10 -0.33 -35.93 -3.76
CA ASP A 10 -0.26 -37.23 -3.08
C ASP A 10 -0.87 -38.38 -3.90
N LEU A 11 -1.53 -38.06 -5.02
CA LEU A 11 -2.12 -39.04 -5.92
C LEU A 11 -1.06 -39.56 -6.88
N THR A 12 -0.80 -40.87 -6.84
CA THR A 12 0.10 -41.55 -7.78
C THR A 12 -0.71 -42.24 -8.87
N LEU A 13 -0.39 -41.96 -10.13
CA LEU A 13 -0.94 -42.67 -11.29
C LEU A 13 0.02 -43.79 -11.72
N ALA A 14 -0.55 -44.86 -12.28
CA ALA A 14 0.23 -45.96 -12.88
C ALA A 14 0.94 -45.55 -14.18
N ASP A 15 0.57 -44.39 -14.74
CA ASP A 15 1.11 -43.83 -15.96
C ASP A 15 2.13 -42.74 -15.60
N THR A 16 3.42 -42.99 -15.89
CA THR A 16 4.54 -42.12 -15.49
C THR A 16 4.58 -40.77 -16.19
N ASP A 17 3.82 -40.58 -17.27
CA ASP A 17 3.78 -39.33 -18.04
C ASP A 17 2.61 -38.39 -17.64
N ALA A 18 1.72 -38.83 -16.74
CA ALA A 18 0.57 -38.06 -16.31
C ALA A 18 0.83 -37.33 -14.97
N THR A 19 1.08 -36.03 -15.03
CA THR A 19 1.19 -35.18 -13.84
C THR A 19 -0.19 -34.74 -13.36
N ILE A 20 -0.57 -35.13 -12.14
CA ILE A 20 -1.77 -34.60 -11.49
C ILE A 20 -1.49 -33.17 -11.04
N VAL A 21 -2.28 -32.23 -11.53
CA VAL A 21 -2.23 -30.82 -11.14
C VAL A 21 -3.57 -30.37 -10.61
N HIS A 22 -3.54 -29.44 -9.66
CA HIS A 22 -4.75 -28.80 -9.16
C HIS A 22 -5.46 -28.05 -10.31
N ILE A 23 -6.80 -28.14 -10.40
CA ILE A 23 -7.59 -27.51 -11.48
C ILE A 23 -7.30 -26.01 -11.65
N ALA A 24 -6.96 -25.33 -10.55
CA ALA A 24 -6.65 -23.90 -10.56
C ALA A 24 -5.24 -23.56 -11.06
N GLU A 25 -4.35 -24.54 -11.26
CA GLU A 25 -2.92 -24.27 -11.46
C GLU A 25 -2.65 -23.50 -12.74
N GLN A 26 -3.34 -23.83 -13.84
CA GLN A 26 -3.22 -23.09 -15.10
C GLN A 26 -3.61 -21.61 -14.94
N GLU A 27 -4.68 -21.33 -14.20
CA GLU A 27 -5.12 -19.96 -13.94
C GLU A 27 -4.18 -19.24 -12.97
N ARG A 28 -3.61 -19.92 -11.97
CA ARG A 28 -2.60 -19.36 -11.07
C ARG A 28 -1.34 -18.97 -11.84
N GLU A 29 -0.87 -19.82 -12.76
CA GLU A 29 0.26 -19.50 -13.64
C GLU A 29 -0.04 -18.29 -14.52
N ARG A 30 -1.24 -18.25 -15.13
CA ARG A 30 -1.68 -17.10 -15.93
C ARG A 30 -1.70 -15.81 -15.10
N LEU A 31 -2.20 -15.86 -13.87
CA LEU A 31 -2.23 -14.71 -12.96
C LEU A 31 -0.81 -14.27 -12.56
N ARG A 32 0.09 -15.21 -12.27
CA ARG A 32 1.50 -14.93 -11.96
C ARG A 32 2.21 -14.25 -13.14
N ALA A 33 2.01 -14.75 -14.35
CA ALA A 33 2.55 -14.14 -15.57
C ALA A 33 1.99 -12.73 -15.80
N GLN A 34 0.67 -12.56 -15.68
CA GLN A 34 0.04 -11.24 -15.82
C GLN A 34 0.50 -10.27 -14.74
N ALA A 35 0.67 -10.72 -13.50
CA ALA A 35 1.19 -9.92 -12.41
C ALA A 35 2.61 -9.43 -12.70
N ALA A 36 3.47 -10.28 -13.26
CA ALA A 36 4.84 -9.92 -13.63
C ALA A 36 4.91 -8.83 -14.71
N ASP A 37 3.94 -8.78 -15.61
CA ASP A 37 3.87 -7.80 -16.69
C ASP A 37 3.28 -6.43 -16.25
N LEU A 38 2.71 -6.34 -15.04
CA LEU A 38 2.08 -5.11 -14.57
C LEU A 38 3.08 -3.97 -14.39
N GLY A 39 2.70 -2.80 -14.89
CA GLY A 39 3.53 -1.58 -14.78
C GLY A 39 4.66 -1.52 -15.82
N GLY A 40 4.81 -2.53 -16.67
CA GLY A 40 5.81 -2.57 -17.74
C GLY A 40 7.23 -2.75 -17.20
N ARG A 41 8.21 -2.32 -17.99
CA ARG A 41 9.62 -2.57 -17.70
C ARG A 41 10.09 -1.79 -16.46
N SER A 42 10.59 -2.51 -15.46
CA SER A 42 11.04 -1.96 -14.18
C SER A 42 12.20 -0.97 -14.35
N ALA A 43 11.99 0.30 -13.98
CA ALA A 43 13.04 1.31 -13.94
C ALA A 43 14.07 1.06 -12.82
N LEU A 44 13.82 0.08 -11.94
CA LEU A 44 14.78 -0.36 -10.93
C LEU A 44 15.85 -1.30 -11.50
N LEU A 45 15.65 -1.92 -12.67
CA LEU A 45 16.65 -2.77 -13.33
C LEU A 45 16.93 -2.42 -14.79
N HIS A 46 16.05 -1.64 -15.40
CA HIS A 46 16.12 -1.24 -16.81
C HIS A 46 15.83 0.25 -16.96
N PHE A 47 16.54 1.07 -16.18
CA PHE A 47 16.51 2.51 -16.32
C PHE A 47 16.99 2.91 -17.73
N SER A 48 16.21 3.74 -18.41
CA SER A 48 16.57 4.26 -19.74
C SER A 48 17.61 5.36 -19.62
N ASP A 49 18.66 5.32 -20.44
CA ASP A 49 19.66 6.39 -20.51
C ASP A 49 19.29 7.51 -21.50
N ALA A 50 18.02 7.59 -21.90
CA ALA A 50 17.55 8.65 -22.78
C ALA A 50 17.70 10.03 -22.11
N PRO A 51 18.02 11.11 -22.85
CA PRO A 51 18.24 12.45 -22.28
C PRO A 51 17.06 13.02 -21.50
N ASP A 52 15.85 12.57 -21.81
CA ASP A 52 14.63 12.97 -21.12
C ASP A 52 14.18 11.94 -20.07
N ALA A 53 14.86 10.80 -19.90
CA ALA A 53 14.49 9.77 -18.93
C ALA A 53 14.51 10.24 -17.46
N GLY A 54 15.21 11.34 -17.16
CA GLY A 54 15.25 11.94 -15.83
C GLY A 54 15.85 13.33 -15.83
N ILE A 55 15.83 13.98 -14.66
CA ILE A 55 16.54 15.23 -14.42
C ILE A 55 17.97 14.88 -14.00
N GLU A 56 18.95 15.22 -14.84
CA GLU A 56 20.38 15.00 -14.59
C GLU A 56 20.94 15.98 -13.56
N ILE A 57 20.78 15.66 -12.27
CA ILE A 57 21.29 16.44 -11.14
C ILE A 57 22.82 16.50 -11.14
N THR A 58 23.50 15.53 -11.75
CA THR A 58 24.96 15.58 -11.95
C THR A 58 25.43 16.88 -12.62
N LYS A 59 24.58 17.49 -13.47
CA LYS A 59 24.86 18.74 -14.17
C LYS A 59 24.45 20.00 -13.39
N ALA A 60 23.95 19.84 -12.16
CA ALA A 60 23.53 20.95 -11.31
C ALA A 60 24.72 21.76 -10.80
N HIS A 61 24.46 23.01 -10.44
CA HIS A 61 25.45 23.93 -9.92
C HIS A 61 25.98 23.46 -8.55
N PRO A 62 27.32 23.34 -8.36
CA PRO A 62 27.90 22.81 -7.13
C PRO A 62 27.50 23.55 -5.85
N GLY A 63 27.24 24.86 -5.94
CA GLY A 63 26.82 25.66 -4.77
C GLY A 63 25.39 25.36 -4.28
N SER A 64 24.51 24.85 -5.13
CA SER A 64 23.10 24.57 -4.78
C SER A 64 22.89 23.11 -4.36
N LEU A 65 23.79 22.22 -4.79
CA LEU A 65 23.68 20.77 -4.59
C LEU A 65 23.68 20.35 -3.11
N PRO A 66 24.53 20.89 -2.21
CA PRO A 66 24.51 20.53 -0.79
C PRO A 66 23.16 20.83 -0.11
N GLN A 67 22.52 21.94 -0.46
CA GLN A 67 21.22 22.31 0.12
C GLN A 67 20.12 21.36 -0.34
N PHE A 68 20.12 21.00 -1.62
CA PHE A 68 19.20 20.02 -2.18
C PHE A 68 19.39 18.64 -1.54
N ILE A 69 20.63 18.16 -1.47
CA ILE A 69 20.97 16.84 -0.89
C ILE A 69 20.62 16.77 0.60
N THR A 70 20.74 17.87 1.35
CA THR A 70 20.31 17.92 2.76
C THR A 70 18.79 17.95 2.96
N GLY A 71 18.01 17.99 1.87
CA GLY A 71 16.54 17.92 1.90
C GLY A 71 15.84 19.27 2.03
N ARG A 72 16.56 20.38 1.78
CA ARG A 72 15.91 21.69 1.67
C ARG A 72 15.08 21.76 0.39
N SER A 73 13.93 22.43 0.47
CA SER A 73 13.13 22.78 -0.69
C SER A 73 13.97 23.58 -1.67
N THR A 74 14.11 23.10 -2.90
CA THR A 74 14.96 23.73 -3.90
C THR A 74 14.20 23.88 -5.21
N LEU A 75 14.20 25.09 -5.77
CA LEU A 75 13.68 25.33 -7.11
C LEU A 75 14.62 24.79 -8.18
N LEU A 76 14.06 24.22 -9.25
CA LEU A 76 14.82 23.65 -10.35
C LEU A 76 15.70 24.70 -11.03
N SER A 77 15.19 25.93 -11.21
CA SER A 77 15.98 27.08 -11.69
C SER A 77 17.17 27.44 -10.78
N GLY A 78 17.08 27.15 -9.48
CA GLY A 78 18.20 27.34 -8.55
C GLY A 78 19.28 26.27 -8.67
N LEU A 79 18.96 25.11 -9.24
CA LEU A 79 19.90 24.01 -9.47
C LEU A 79 20.67 24.16 -10.78
N PHE A 80 20.07 24.72 -11.83
CA PHE A 80 20.68 24.83 -13.15
C PHE A 80 20.88 26.29 -13.55
N ARG A 81 22.15 26.69 -13.76
CA ARG A 81 22.50 28.03 -14.25
C ARG A 81 22.49 28.13 -15.78
N ASP A 82 22.77 27.02 -16.46
CA ASP A 82 22.76 26.95 -17.92
C ASP A 82 21.32 26.80 -18.44
N GLU A 83 20.93 27.65 -19.40
CA GLU A 83 19.55 27.71 -19.90
C GLU A 83 19.16 26.44 -20.67
N VAL A 84 20.10 25.83 -21.39
CA VAL A 84 19.85 24.60 -22.16
C VAL A 84 19.63 23.42 -21.22
N ALA A 85 20.46 23.30 -20.19
CA ALA A 85 20.33 22.32 -19.13
C ALA A 85 19.03 22.52 -18.34
N LEU A 86 18.69 23.76 -17.99
CA LEU A 86 17.44 24.09 -17.30
C LEU A 86 16.22 23.76 -18.17
N GLY A 87 16.23 24.08 -19.46
CA GLY A 87 15.15 23.74 -20.39
C GLY A 87 14.94 22.23 -20.51
N THR A 88 16.03 21.46 -20.56
CA THR A 88 15.98 19.99 -20.58
C THR A 88 15.45 19.43 -19.25
N ALA A 89 15.94 19.96 -18.12
CA ALA A 89 15.47 19.59 -16.79
C ALA A 89 13.98 19.90 -16.59
N ARG A 90 13.48 21.04 -17.06
CA ARG A 90 12.06 21.41 -16.98
C ARG A 90 11.16 20.45 -17.77
N ARG A 91 11.57 20.06 -18.99
CA ARG A 91 10.83 19.04 -19.77
C ARG A 91 10.76 17.70 -19.03
N ALA A 92 11.89 17.24 -18.48
CA ALA A 92 11.91 16.03 -17.67
C ALA A 92 11.03 16.16 -16.42
N ALA A 93 11.10 17.29 -15.70
CA ALA A 93 10.31 17.59 -14.51
C ALA A 93 8.80 17.60 -14.79
N GLU A 94 8.36 18.15 -15.93
CA GLU A 94 6.95 18.12 -16.35
C GLU A 94 6.44 16.68 -16.53
N ARG A 95 7.22 15.84 -17.23
CA ARG A 95 6.87 14.43 -17.45
C ARG A 95 6.83 13.66 -16.14
N ILE A 96 7.83 13.83 -15.28
CA ILE A 96 7.91 13.19 -13.96
C ILE A 96 6.74 13.64 -13.09
N THR A 97 6.42 14.93 -13.07
CA THR A 97 5.32 15.48 -12.26
C THR A 97 3.97 14.96 -12.73
N THR A 98 3.73 14.94 -14.04
CA THR A 98 2.51 14.35 -14.63
C THR A 98 2.38 12.88 -14.26
N LYS A 99 3.45 12.09 -14.43
CA LYS A 99 3.44 10.66 -14.07
C LYS A 99 3.28 10.42 -12.56
N ASN A 100 3.86 11.28 -11.73
CA ASN A 100 3.72 11.24 -10.28
C ASN A 100 2.26 11.48 -9.85
N VAL A 101 1.58 12.47 -10.44
CA VAL A 101 0.17 12.73 -10.15
C VAL A 101 -0.69 11.54 -10.56
N GLU A 102 -0.47 10.96 -11.73
CA GLU A 102 -1.15 9.76 -12.21
C GLU A 102 -0.96 8.58 -11.23
N LEU A 103 0.29 8.21 -10.95
CA LEU A 103 0.62 7.05 -10.11
C LEU A 103 0.15 7.24 -8.66
N ARG A 104 0.36 8.41 -8.06
CA ARG A 104 -0.02 8.66 -6.67
C ARG A 104 -1.53 8.71 -6.49
N THR A 105 -2.25 9.34 -7.42
CA THR A 105 -3.71 9.53 -7.30
C THR A 105 -4.48 8.27 -7.67
N ALA A 106 -4.14 7.64 -8.80
CA ALA A 106 -4.89 6.52 -9.32
C ALA A 106 -4.46 5.17 -8.74
N ARG A 107 -3.19 5.06 -8.30
CA ARG A 107 -2.59 3.78 -7.85
C ARG A 107 -1.99 3.82 -6.45
N GLY A 108 -1.94 4.98 -5.79
CA GLY A 108 -1.31 5.12 -4.47
C GLY A 108 0.20 4.90 -4.45
N ILE A 109 0.87 4.99 -5.59
CA ILE A 109 2.29 4.68 -5.74
C ILE A 109 3.13 5.97 -5.68
N ASP A 110 4.05 6.03 -4.71
CA ASP A 110 5.07 7.07 -4.61
C ASP A 110 6.35 6.62 -5.34
N ALA A 111 6.46 7.02 -6.62
CA ALA A 111 7.51 6.53 -7.51
C ALA A 111 8.67 7.51 -7.74
N VAL A 112 8.55 8.79 -7.38
CA VAL A 112 9.61 9.76 -7.66
C VAL A 112 10.75 9.63 -6.66
N ARG A 113 11.96 9.38 -7.16
CA ARG A 113 13.15 9.20 -6.33
C ARG A 113 14.36 9.90 -6.97
N LEU A 114 15.29 10.34 -6.13
CA LEU A 114 16.66 10.64 -6.51
C LEU A 114 17.45 9.33 -6.50
N ALA A 115 17.95 8.94 -7.68
CA ALA A 115 18.95 7.91 -7.83
C ALA A 115 20.35 8.49 -7.65
N VAL A 116 21.21 7.77 -6.93
CA VAL A 116 22.64 8.08 -6.83
C VAL A 116 23.46 6.84 -7.13
N GLY A 117 24.35 6.98 -8.11
CA GLY A 117 25.05 5.86 -8.71
C GLY A 117 24.14 5.13 -9.69
N ILE A 118 24.60 4.93 -10.92
CA ILE A 118 23.94 4.07 -11.91
C ILE A 118 24.88 2.91 -12.21
N ALA A 119 24.43 1.71 -11.86
CA ALA A 119 25.12 0.46 -12.16
C ALA A 119 24.60 -0.12 -13.48
N SER A 120 25.48 -0.73 -14.26
CA SER A 120 25.14 -1.46 -15.48
C SER A 120 25.87 -2.79 -15.52
N TRP A 121 25.20 -3.86 -15.95
CA TRP A 121 25.77 -5.19 -16.14
C TRP A 121 24.96 -5.98 -17.16
N ARG A 122 25.42 -7.17 -17.55
CA ARG A 122 24.72 -8.04 -18.50
C ARG A 122 24.32 -9.38 -17.88
N ILE A 123 23.12 -9.86 -18.17
CA ILE A 123 22.62 -11.20 -17.82
C ILE A 123 21.98 -11.80 -19.06
N GLY A 124 22.47 -12.96 -19.53
CA GLY A 124 21.85 -13.66 -20.67
C GLY A 124 21.73 -12.81 -21.95
N GLY A 125 22.66 -11.88 -22.18
CA GLY A 125 22.62 -10.93 -23.31
C GLY A 125 21.73 -9.70 -23.09
N LEU A 126 20.95 -9.63 -22.01
CA LEU A 126 20.19 -8.45 -21.61
C LEU A 126 21.08 -7.47 -20.86
N GLU A 127 21.03 -6.19 -21.23
CA GLU A 127 21.64 -5.12 -20.45
C GLU A 127 20.70 -4.68 -19.33
N CYS A 128 21.22 -4.68 -18.11
CA CYS A 128 20.60 -4.15 -16.92
C CYS A 128 21.24 -2.81 -16.59
N ILE A 129 20.41 -1.80 -16.31
CA ILE A 129 20.84 -0.47 -15.89
C ILE A 129 19.98 -0.12 -14.68
N ALA A 130 20.60 -0.02 -13.50
CA ALA A 130 19.89 0.13 -12.24
C ALA A 130 20.46 1.29 -11.42
N PRO A 131 19.59 2.07 -10.75
CA PRO A 131 20.06 2.97 -9.70
C PRO A 131 20.64 2.14 -8.55
N VAL A 132 21.71 2.64 -7.93
CA VAL A 132 22.33 2.00 -6.76
C VAL A 132 21.62 2.42 -5.48
N LEU A 133 21.67 3.73 -5.17
CA LEU A 133 20.95 4.30 -4.05
C LEU A 133 19.72 5.03 -4.54
N LEU A 134 18.66 4.97 -3.76
CA LEU A 134 17.41 5.64 -4.00
C LEU A 134 17.03 6.44 -2.76
N ARG A 135 16.67 7.71 -2.95
CA ARG A 135 16.05 8.52 -1.91
C ARG A 135 14.73 9.08 -2.41
N PRO A 136 13.63 8.88 -1.67
CA PRO A 136 12.35 9.43 -2.06
C PRO A 136 12.39 10.96 -2.24
N LEU A 137 11.68 11.46 -3.26
CA LEU A 137 11.66 12.88 -3.61
C LEU A 137 10.24 13.35 -3.91
N ALA A 138 9.84 14.45 -3.27
CA ALA A 138 8.64 15.20 -3.61
C ALA A 138 8.98 16.22 -4.71
N ILE A 139 8.19 16.21 -5.78
CA ILE A 139 8.24 17.19 -6.87
C ILE A 139 6.86 17.81 -7.07
N ARG A 140 6.80 19.13 -7.17
CA ARG A 140 5.58 19.86 -7.47
C ARG A 140 5.85 21.04 -8.40
N ARG A 141 4.88 21.37 -9.24
CA ARG A 141 4.90 22.59 -10.04
C ARG A 141 4.79 23.81 -9.13
N HIS A 142 5.63 24.81 -9.39
CA HIS A 142 5.65 26.10 -8.69
C HIS A 142 5.71 27.22 -9.75
N HIS A 143 4.53 27.73 -10.12
CA HIS A 143 4.34 28.64 -11.27
C HIS A 143 4.90 28.06 -12.58
N THR A 144 5.96 28.66 -13.12
CA THR A 144 6.66 28.25 -14.33
C THR A 144 7.87 27.34 -14.05
N ASP A 145 8.12 27.02 -12.78
CA ASP A 145 9.24 26.21 -12.33
C ASP A 145 8.77 24.98 -11.54
N PHE A 146 9.72 24.19 -11.03
CA PHE A 146 9.46 23.02 -10.20
C PHE A 146 10.19 23.13 -8.88
N GLU A 147 9.52 22.77 -7.79
CA GLU A 147 10.14 22.62 -6.48
C GLU A 147 10.39 21.13 -6.21
N LEU A 148 11.62 20.84 -5.76
CA LEU A 148 12.09 19.51 -5.42
C LEU A 148 12.46 19.46 -3.93
N LYS A 149 12.07 18.39 -3.25
CA LYS A 149 12.39 18.17 -1.83
C LYS A 149 12.61 16.70 -1.54
N LEU A 150 13.80 16.35 -1.07
CA LEU A 150 14.10 14.99 -0.61
C LEU A 150 13.43 14.69 0.73
N HIS A 151 13.04 13.43 0.92
CA HIS A 151 12.49 12.93 2.18
C HIS A 151 13.12 11.60 2.56
N GLY A 152 13.05 11.27 3.85
CA GLY A 152 13.66 10.06 4.40
C GLY A 152 15.19 10.00 4.20
N SER A 153 15.71 8.78 4.27
CA SER A 153 17.11 8.41 4.05
C SER A 153 17.30 7.77 2.66
N PHE A 154 18.57 7.61 2.25
CA PHE A 154 18.91 6.73 1.14
C PHE A 154 18.66 5.27 1.51
N GLN A 155 18.20 4.50 0.54
CA GLN A 155 18.08 3.05 0.59
C GLN A 155 18.75 2.47 -0.65
N VAL A 156 19.39 1.30 -0.52
CA VAL A 156 19.89 0.59 -1.71
C VAL A 156 18.69 0.08 -2.50
N ASN A 157 18.80 0.11 -3.83
CA ASN A 157 17.79 -0.42 -4.72
C ASN A 157 17.54 -1.92 -4.44
N PRO A 158 16.34 -2.31 -4.00
CA PRO A 158 16.06 -3.68 -3.60
C PRO A 158 16.14 -4.66 -4.79
N GLU A 159 15.81 -4.22 -6.00
CA GLU A 159 15.90 -5.08 -7.18
C GLU A 159 17.36 -5.32 -7.59
N LEU A 160 18.25 -4.35 -7.34
CA LEU A 160 19.70 -4.56 -7.50
C LEU A 160 20.20 -5.62 -6.54
N LEU A 161 19.89 -5.50 -5.24
CA LEU A 161 20.27 -6.50 -4.22
C LEU A 161 19.78 -7.90 -4.61
N ARG A 162 18.54 -8.00 -5.10
CA ARG A 162 17.95 -9.26 -5.55
C ARG A 162 18.65 -9.81 -6.78
N ALA A 163 18.92 -8.97 -7.78
CA ALA A 163 19.62 -9.41 -9.00
C ALA A 163 21.03 -9.92 -8.70
N MET A 164 21.75 -9.26 -7.78
CA MET A 164 23.09 -9.68 -7.36
C MET A 164 23.06 -11.06 -6.69
N ARG A 165 22.12 -11.27 -5.78
CA ARG A 165 21.91 -12.57 -5.12
C ARG A 165 21.52 -13.67 -6.10
N MET A 166 20.51 -13.43 -6.93
CA MET A 166 19.92 -14.46 -7.79
C MET A 166 20.82 -14.87 -8.96
N HIS A 167 21.56 -13.92 -9.54
CA HIS A 167 22.34 -14.19 -10.76
C HIS A 167 23.83 -14.37 -10.52
N PHE A 168 24.36 -13.83 -9.42
CA PHE A 168 25.79 -13.88 -9.11
C PHE A 168 26.10 -14.51 -7.76
N GLY A 169 25.09 -14.87 -6.95
CA GLY A 169 25.29 -15.44 -5.61
C GLY A 169 25.87 -14.45 -4.61
N ILE A 170 25.83 -13.14 -4.90
CA ILE A 170 26.44 -12.11 -4.07
C ILE A 170 25.39 -11.55 -3.10
N GLU A 171 25.63 -11.77 -1.82
CA GLU A 171 24.86 -11.21 -0.73
C GLU A 171 25.34 -9.79 -0.39
N LEU A 172 24.43 -8.82 -0.48
CA LEU A 172 24.71 -7.42 -0.20
C LEU A 172 23.84 -6.95 0.96
N ASP A 173 24.49 -6.45 2.02
CA ASP A 173 23.81 -5.75 3.10
C ASP A 173 23.46 -4.32 2.65
N GLY A 174 22.18 -4.10 2.35
CA GLY A 174 21.67 -2.82 1.89
C GLY A 174 21.78 -1.71 2.94
N ASP A 175 21.63 -2.04 4.22
CA ASP A 175 21.70 -1.07 5.30
C ASP A 175 23.14 -0.63 5.53
N ALA A 176 24.09 -1.58 5.60
CA ALA A 176 25.51 -1.28 5.69
C ALA A 176 25.99 -0.44 4.49
N LEU A 177 25.58 -0.82 3.27
CA LEU A 177 25.96 -0.12 2.05
C LEU A 177 25.36 1.29 1.97
N SER A 178 24.10 1.48 2.36
CA SER A 178 23.51 2.83 2.43
C SER A 178 24.13 3.69 3.53
N GLY A 179 24.59 3.08 4.63
CA GLY A 179 25.32 3.75 5.71
C GLY A 179 26.64 4.38 5.24
N LEU A 180 27.35 3.72 4.33
CA LEU A 180 28.58 4.26 3.70
C LEU A 180 28.34 5.57 2.91
N ALA A 181 27.09 5.90 2.58
CA ALA A 181 26.76 7.14 1.89
C ALA A 181 26.83 8.38 2.80
N TYR A 182 27.05 8.20 4.10
CA TYR A 182 27.10 9.28 5.08
C TYR A 182 28.42 9.26 5.87
N ASP A 183 29.07 10.40 5.94
CA ASP A 183 30.27 10.63 6.73
C ASP A 183 30.08 11.87 7.60
N GLN A 184 30.01 11.69 8.92
CA GLN A 184 29.70 12.76 9.89
C GLN A 184 28.43 13.58 9.53
N GLY A 185 27.42 12.91 8.97
CA GLY A 185 26.17 13.56 8.52
C GLY A 185 26.25 14.24 7.15
N VAL A 186 27.42 14.26 6.51
CA VAL A 186 27.61 14.74 5.13
C VAL A 186 27.41 13.60 4.16
N PHE A 187 26.58 13.81 3.14
CA PHE A 187 26.36 12.83 2.09
C PHE A 187 27.57 12.74 1.16
N LYS A 188 28.13 11.53 1.01
CA LYS A 188 29.24 11.22 0.09
C LYS A 188 28.90 9.92 -0.66
N PRO A 189 28.62 9.96 -1.97
CA PRO A 189 28.27 8.76 -2.72
C PRO A 189 29.47 7.87 -3.08
N GLN A 190 30.68 8.43 -3.05
CA GLN A 190 31.89 7.76 -3.52
C GLN A 190 32.23 6.46 -2.76
N PRO A 191 32.15 6.40 -1.41
CA PRO A 191 32.44 5.17 -0.67
C PRO A 191 31.53 3.99 -1.05
N VAL A 192 30.24 4.26 -1.31
CA VAL A 192 29.28 3.24 -1.77
C VAL A 192 29.68 2.68 -3.13
N ILE A 193 30.06 3.57 -4.04
CA ILE A 193 30.44 3.23 -5.40
C ILE A 193 31.74 2.42 -5.41
N ASP A 194 32.73 2.84 -4.63
CA ASP A 194 34.02 2.14 -4.55
C ASP A 194 33.88 0.77 -3.89
N HIS A 195 33.04 0.67 -2.85
CA HIS A 195 32.72 -0.61 -2.22
C HIS A 195 32.05 -1.58 -3.21
N LEU A 196 31.07 -1.11 -3.99
CA LEU A 196 30.45 -1.93 -5.03
C LEU A 196 31.43 -2.33 -6.13
N ARG A 197 32.32 -1.46 -6.58
CA ARG A 197 33.35 -1.84 -7.56
C ARG A 197 34.27 -2.93 -7.02
N ALA A 198 34.66 -2.85 -5.75
CA ALA A 198 35.51 -3.85 -5.12
C ALA A 198 34.80 -5.20 -5.03
N LEU A 199 33.55 -5.23 -4.57
CA LEU A 199 32.75 -6.46 -4.47
C LEU A 199 32.45 -7.10 -5.83
N MET A 200 32.20 -6.26 -6.84
CA MET A 200 31.80 -6.71 -8.18
C MET A 200 32.98 -6.86 -9.15
N ALA A 201 34.23 -6.82 -8.65
CA ALA A 201 35.43 -6.87 -9.48
C ALA A 201 35.49 -8.14 -10.36
N GLN A 202 34.88 -9.23 -9.92
CA GLN A 202 34.84 -10.50 -10.65
C GLN A 202 33.75 -10.56 -11.74
N ILE A 203 32.92 -9.52 -11.89
CA ILE A 203 31.87 -9.44 -12.91
C ILE A 203 32.37 -8.48 -14.00
N PRO A 204 32.89 -8.98 -15.15
CA PRO A 204 33.56 -8.12 -16.13
C PRO A 204 32.64 -7.06 -16.75
N SER A 205 31.34 -7.36 -16.86
CA SER A 205 30.35 -6.43 -17.40
C SER A 205 29.86 -5.38 -16.41
N PHE A 206 30.19 -5.52 -15.12
CA PHE A 206 29.66 -4.64 -14.08
C PHE A 206 30.41 -3.31 -14.06
N VAL A 207 29.68 -2.22 -14.25
CA VAL A 207 30.20 -0.86 -14.20
C VAL A 207 29.27 0.00 -13.35
N VAL A 208 29.83 0.86 -12.50
CA VAL A 208 29.04 1.84 -11.72
C VAL A 208 29.57 3.25 -11.92
N LYS A 209 28.68 4.15 -12.36
CA LYS A 209 28.98 5.56 -12.65
C LYS A 209 28.38 6.47 -11.56
N PRO A 210 29.12 7.49 -11.07
CA PRO A 210 28.65 8.44 -10.05
C PRO A 210 27.67 9.47 -10.65
N ARG A 211 26.48 9.02 -11.06
CA ARG A 211 25.42 9.86 -11.61
C ARG A 211 24.33 10.12 -10.59
N LEU A 212 23.80 11.33 -10.57
CA LEU A 212 22.65 11.74 -9.78
C LEU A 212 21.50 12.06 -10.73
N VAL A 213 20.41 11.31 -10.62
CA VAL A 213 19.26 11.42 -11.54
C VAL A 213 17.96 11.40 -10.75
N VAL A 214 17.07 12.37 -11.00
CA VAL A 214 15.69 12.30 -10.48
C VAL A 214 14.79 11.75 -11.56
N SER A 215 14.07 10.67 -11.25
CA SER A 215 13.09 10.08 -12.15
C SER A 215 12.03 9.28 -11.37
N THR A 216 11.17 8.60 -12.12
CA THR A 216 10.15 7.69 -11.63
C THR A 216 10.76 6.29 -11.52
N PHE A 217 11.10 5.87 -10.30
CA PHE A 217 11.70 4.59 -9.97
C PHE A 217 10.71 3.73 -9.18
N VAL A 218 10.07 2.80 -9.88
CA VAL A 218 9.14 1.83 -9.30
C VAL A 218 9.22 0.51 -10.05
N ASP A 219 9.01 -0.58 -9.31
CA ASP A 219 8.78 -1.92 -9.84
C ASP A 219 7.49 -2.46 -9.23
N VAL A 220 6.45 -2.58 -10.05
CA VAL A 220 5.15 -3.12 -9.63
C VAL A 220 5.09 -4.60 -9.98
N GLY A 221 5.45 -4.96 -11.22
CA GLY A 221 5.31 -6.32 -11.73
C GLY A 221 6.14 -7.33 -10.97
N SER A 222 7.42 -7.07 -10.73
CA SER A 222 8.27 -8.00 -9.98
C SER A 222 7.80 -8.17 -8.54
N ALA A 223 7.29 -7.09 -7.92
CA ALA A 223 6.74 -7.14 -6.57
C ALA A 223 5.47 -7.99 -6.52
N MET A 224 4.53 -7.74 -7.43
CA MET A 224 3.27 -8.49 -7.51
C MET A 224 3.48 -9.97 -7.86
N ALA A 225 4.43 -10.28 -8.75
CA ALA A 225 4.78 -11.66 -9.09
C ALA A 225 5.29 -12.42 -7.87
N ARG A 226 6.09 -11.77 -7.01
CA ARG A 226 6.57 -12.36 -5.74
C ARG A 226 5.45 -12.56 -4.75
N ASP A 227 4.58 -11.56 -4.58
CA ASP A 227 3.40 -11.67 -3.70
C ASP A 227 2.41 -12.74 -4.20
N SER A 228 2.49 -13.09 -5.49
CA SER A 228 1.70 -14.13 -6.14
C SER A 228 2.39 -15.49 -6.15
N ALA A 229 3.48 -15.69 -5.41
CA ALA A 229 4.17 -16.98 -5.36
C ALA A 229 3.28 -18.12 -4.82
N GLN A 230 2.35 -17.80 -3.92
CA GLN A 230 1.35 -18.73 -3.42
C GLN A 230 -0.05 -18.16 -3.64
N LEU A 231 -0.81 -18.77 -4.55
CA LEU A 231 -2.17 -18.36 -4.94
C LEU A 231 -3.24 -19.41 -4.58
N ASP A 232 -2.90 -20.37 -3.72
CA ASP A 232 -3.90 -21.30 -3.20
C ASP A 232 -4.83 -20.61 -2.21
N HIS A 233 -5.98 -20.18 -2.71
CA HIS A 233 -7.00 -19.49 -1.94
C HIS A 233 -8.40 -19.85 -2.47
N PRO A 234 -9.39 -20.13 -1.60
CA PRO A 234 -10.71 -20.61 -2.05
C PRO A 234 -11.40 -19.71 -3.08
N VAL A 235 -11.28 -18.39 -2.94
CA VAL A 235 -11.84 -17.44 -3.92
C VAL A 235 -11.15 -17.54 -5.29
N LEU A 236 -9.82 -17.69 -5.32
CA LEU A 236 -9.06 -17.80 -6.57
C LEU A 236 -9.32 -19.15 -7.23
N ASN A 237 -9.35 -20.22 -6.44
CA ASN A 237 -9.69 -21.56 -6.90
C ASN A 237 -11.11 -21.62 -7.47
N ALA A 238 -12.06 -20.96 -6.82
CA ALA A 238 -13.44 -20.88 -7.28
C ALA A 238 -13.56 -20.16 -8.65
N LEU A 239 -12.82 -19.05 -8.80
CA LEU A 239 -12.73 -18.32 -10.08
C LEU A 239 -12.08 -19.18 -11.17
N ALA A 240 -11.11 -20.01 -10.81
CA ALA A 240 -10.45 -20.95 -11.71
C ALA A 240 -11.27 -22.23 -11.98
N GLY A 241 -12.49 -22.33 -11.47
CA GLY A 241 -13.41 -23.44 -11.78
C GLY A 241 -13.45 -24.57 -10.75
N HIS A 242 -12.75 -24.47 -9.62
CA HIS A 242 -12.74 -25.52 -8.59
C HIS A 242 -14.14 -25.68 -7.96
N PRO A 243 -14.81 -26.85 -8.09
CA PRO A 243 -16.24 -26.99 -7.80
C PRO A 243 -16.59 -26.80 -6.31
N ALA A 244 -15.84 -27.42 -5.39
CA ALA A 244 -16.15 -27.32 -3.95
C ALA A 244 -15.94 -25.89 -3.42
N ASP A 245 -14.83 -25.26 -3.78
CA ASP A 245 -14.58 -23.84 -3.49
C ASP A 245 -15.64 -22.91 -4.10
N ARG A 246 -16.13 -23.18 -5.32
CA ARG A 246 -17.26 -22.41 -5.90
C ARG A 246 -18.51 -22.55 -5.05
N GLU A 247 -18.84 -23.75 -4.62
CA GLU A 247 -19.99 -23.99 -3.74
C GLU A 247 -19.82 -23.25 -2.40
N ALA A 248 -18.63 -23.35 -1.79
CA ALA A 248 -18.33 -22.71 -0.52
C ALA A 248 -18.42 -21.17 -0.58
N VAL A 249 -17.92 -20.56 -1.66
CA VAL A 249 -17.93 -19.11 -1.85
C VAL A 249 -19.31 -18.58 -2.28
N THR A 250 -20.11 -19.38 -2.99
CA THR A 250 -21.46 -18.98 -3.43
C THR A 250 -22.56 -19.30 -2.41
N LEU A 251 -22.23 -20.03 -1.34
CA LEU A 251 -23.15 -20.36 -0.27
C LEU A 251 -23.78 -19.10 0.35
N ARG A 252 -25.09 -18.95 0.16
CA ARG A 252 -25.85 -17.86 0.79
C ARG A 252 -26.08 -18.17 2.27
N ARG A 253 -25.36 -17.42 3.12
CA ARG A 253 -25.56 -17.48 4.57
C ARG A 253 -26.77 -16.63 4.98
N PRO A 254 -27.54 -17.04 6.00
CA PRO A 254 -28.64 -16.24 6.52
C PRO A 254 -28.12 -14.90 7.05
N VAL A 255 -28.96 -13.86 6.95
CA VAL A 255 -28.70 -12.58 7.61
C VAL A 255 -28.78 -12.82 9.12
N PRO A 256 -27.76 -12.44 9.90
CA PRO A 256 -27.86 -12.50 11.35
C PRO A 256 -29.03 -11.63 11.83
N VAL A 257 -29.90 -12.20 12.67
CA VAL A 257 -31.00 -11.45 13.28
C VAL A 257 -30.40 -10.53 14.34
N MET A 258 -30.59 -9.23 14.19
CA MET A 258 -30.23 -8.24 15.19
C MET A 258 -31.50 -7.67 15.82
N PRO A 259 -31.52 -7.46 17.15
CA PRO A 259 -32.61 -6.73 17.76
C PRO A 259 -32.67 -5.31 17.20
N GLY A 260 -33.88 -4.79 17.03
CA GLY A 260 -34.08 -3.43 16.54
C GLY A 260 -33.41 -2.39 17.46
N PRO A 261 -33.15 -1.18 16.97
CA PRO A 261 -32.56 -0.11 17.78
C PRO A 261 -33.32 0.16 19.09
N ASP A 262 -34.64 0.00 19.05
CA ASP A 262 -35.55 0.17 20.19
C ASP A 262 -35.43 -0.91 21.26
N GLU A 263 -34.89 -2.09 20.90
CA GLU A 263 -34.83 -3.30 21.74
C GLU A 263 -33.40 -3.61 22.20
N ARG A 264 -32.39 -3.01 21.58
CA ARG A 264 -30.99 -3.17 21.97
C ARG A 264 -30.69 -2.41 23.26
N VAL A 265 -29.94 -3.07 24.14
CA VAL A 265 -29.36 -2.42 25.32
C VAL A 265 -28.35 -1.35 24.88
N PRO A 266 -28.26 -0.20 25.58
CA PRO A 266 -27.33 0.88 25.23
C PRO A 266 -25.87 0.39 25.09
N ALA A 267 -25.43 -0.51 25.97
CA ALA A 267 -24.08 -1.08 25.93
C ALA A 267 -23.77 -1.89 24.66
N ALA A 268 -24.78 -2.33 23.91
CA ALA A 268 -24.60 -3.01 22.61
C ALA A 268 -24.48 -2.02 21.44
N ASP A 269 -24.83 -0.75 21.65
CA ASP A 269 -24.82 0.31 20.65
C ASP A 269 -23.45 1.01 20.62
N THR A 270 -22.48 0.37 19.97
CA THR A 270 -21.07 0.81 19.99
C THR A 270 -20.55 1.17 18.61
N LEU A 271 -21.45 1.49 17.67
CA LEU A 271 -21.02 1.95 16.36
C LEU A 271 -20.26 3.27 16.53
N LEU A 272 -19.21 3.45 15.72
CA LEU A 272 -18.38 4.65 15.81
C LEU A 272 -19.05 5.87 15.19
N LEU A 273 -19.97 5.61 14.26
CA LEU A 273 -20.78 6.57 13.53
C LEU A 273 -22.21 6.01 13.48
N ASP A 274 -23.18 6.90 13.30
CA ASP A 274 -24.58 6.49 13.08
C ASP A 274 -24.68 5.48 11.93
N ALA A 275 -25.71 4.65 11.94
CA ALA A 275 -25.98 3.72 10.86
C ALA A 275 -27.48 3.58 10.64
N ASP A 276 -27.91 3.54 9.39
CA ASP A 276 -29.26 3.11 9.06
C ASP A 276 -29.39 1.57 9.13
N ALA A 277 -30.61 1.08 8.99
CA ALA A 277 -30.90 -0.36 9.09
C ALA A 277 -30.18 -1.20 7.99
N GLU A 278 -29.94 -0.65 6.80
CA GLU A 278 -29.25 -1.35 5.72
C GLU A 278 -27.76 -1.48 6.04
N GLN A 279 -27.15 -0.41 6.54
CA GLN A 279 -25.77 -0.39 7.01
C GLN A 279 -25.57 -1.33 8.21
N GLU A 280 -26.50 -1.35 9.16
CA GLU A 280 -26.46 -2.30 10.28
C GLU A 280 -26.55 -3.76 9.81
N ALA A 281 -27.42 -4.07 8.84
CA ALA A 281 -27.50 -5.41 8.27
C ALA A 281 -26.19 -5.85 7.58
N VAL A 282 -25.51 -4.92 6.90
CA VAL A 282 -24.17 -5.14 6.36
C VAL A 282 -23.16 -5.43 7.48
N LEU A 283 -23.15 -4.62 8.53
CA LEU A 283 -22.25 -4.78 9.68
C LEU A 283 -22.47 -6.12 10.40
N ALA A 284 -23.72 -6.54 10.56
CA ALA A 284 -24.08 -7.83 11.15
C ALA A 284 -23.40 -8.99 10.41
N ARG A 285 -23.43 -8.96 9.07
CA ARG A 285 -22.78 -9.98 8.23
C ARG A 285 -21.26 -9.94 8.35
N VAL A 286 -20.66 -8.76 8.40
CA VAL A 286 -19.20 -8.60 8.59
C VAL A 286 -18.76 -9.20 9.93
N ILE A 287 -19.48 -8.86 11.00
CA ILE A 287 -19.22 -9.37 12.37
C ILE A 287 -19.38 -10.90 12.43
N ALA A 288 -20.38 -11.44 11.75
CA ALA A 288 -20.56 -12.89 11.60
C ALA A 288 -19.50 -13.59 10.73
N GLY A 289 -18.46 -12.87 10.29
CA GLY A 289 -17.36 -13.40 9.50
C GLY A 289 -17.75 -13.78 8.07
N GLN A 290 -18.82 -13.20 7.53
CA GLN A 290 -19.25 -13.46 6.16
C GLN A 290 -18.47 -12.56 5.18
N SER A 291 -18.00 -13.12 4.08
CA SER A 291 -17.46 -12.34 2.95
C SER A 291 -18.62 -11.80 2.11
N LEU A 292 -18.60 -10.50 1.78
CA LEU A 292 -19.66 -9.88 1.00
C LEU A 292 -19.14 -8.74 0.12
N VAL A 293 -19.93 -8.43 -0.91
CA VAL A 293 -19.77 -7.24 -1.75
C VAL A 293 -20.91 -6.30 -1.42
N VAL A 294 -20.57 -5.03 -1.13
CA VAL A 294 -21.54 -3.98 -0.82
C VAL A 294 -21.51 -2.96 -1.96
N HIS A 295 -22.64 -2.79 -2.64
CA HIS A 295 -22.80 -1.76 -3.66
C HIS A 295 -23.37 -0.51 -3.03
N THR A 296 -22.60 0.58 -3.06
CA THR A 296 -23.00 1.86 -2.46
C THR A 296 -23.16 2.92 -3.55
N LEU A 297 -24.29 3.62 -3.57
CA LEU A 297 -24.45 4.83 -4.38
C LEU A 297 -23.72 6.02 -3.73
N PRO A 298 -23.28 7.02 -4.49
CA PRO A 298 -22.73 8.25 -3.91
C PRO A 298 -23.70 8.85 -2.88
N GLY A 299 -23.19 9.20 -1.70
CA GLY A 299 -23.98 9.77 -0.60
C GLY A 299 -24.58 8.76 0.38
N THR A 300 -24.59 7.45 0.10
CA THR A 300 -25.17 6.40 0.98
C THR A 300 -24.31 6.04 2.20
N GLY A 301 -23.29 6.84 2.52
CA GLY A 301 -22.45 6.59 3.69
C GLY A 301 -21.52 5.37 3.59
N GLY A 302 -21.12 4.92 2.40
CA GLY A 302 -20.24 3.75 2.27
C GLY A 302 -18.94 3.82 3.09
N THR A 303 -18.29 4.99 3.18
CA THR A 303 -17.12 5.15 4.07
C THR A 303 -17.50 5.02 5.55
N GLN A 304 -18.68 5.49 5.94
CA GLN A 304 -19.19 5.37 7.31
C GLN A 304 -19.46 3.91 7.67
N THR A 305 -20.04 3.13 6.76
CA THR A 305 -20.15 1.66 6.91
C THR A 305 -18.79 0.99 7.10
N VAL A 306 -17.77 1.40 6.33
CA VAL A 306 -16.40 0.88 6.47
C VAL A 306 -15.81 1.22 7.84
N ILE A 307 -15.96 2.45 8.33
CA ILE A 307 -15.47 2.85 9.66
C ILE A 307 -16.14 2.02 10.76
N ASN A 308 -17.46 1.84 10.68
CA ASN A 308 -18.20 1.03 11.64
C ASN A 308 -17.76 -0.45 11.60
N ALA A 309 -17.51 -1.00 10.41
CA ALA A 309 -17.00 -2.36 10.25
C ALA A 309 -15.61 -2.53 10.89
N VAL A 310 -14.70 -1.58 10.65
CA VAL A 310 -13.36 -1.56 11.27
C VAL A 310 -13.50 -1.48 12.79
N GLY A 311 -14.31 -0.56 13.31
CA GLY A 311 -14.54 -0.40 14.74
C GLY A 311 -15.09 -1.67 15.41
N ALA A 312 -16.10 -2.29 14.79
CA ALA A 312 -16.70 -3.52 15.29
C ALA A 312 -15.70 -4.69 15.33
N LEU A 313 -14.95 -4.91 14.25
CA LEU A 313 -13.96 -5.99 14.17
C LEU A 313 -12.80 -5.77 15.16
N VAL A 314 -12.29 -4.54 15.29
CA VAL A 314 -11.22 -4.23 16.24
C VAL A 314 -11.69 -4.44 17.68
N ARG A 315 -12.94 -4.09 18.00
CA ARG A 315 -13.54 -4.35 19.32
C ARG A 315 -13.58 -5.85 19.65
N GLU A 316 -13.75 -6.72 18.67
CA GLU A 316 -13.66 -8.18 18.83
C GLU A 316 -12.21 -8.70 18.89
N GLY A 317 -11.21 -7.82 18.93
CA GLY A 317 -9.80 -8.19 18.94
C GLY A 317 -9.27 -8.68 17.59
N ARG A 318 -10.00 -8.42 16.48
CA ARG A 318 -9.54 -8.79 15.13
C ARG A 318 -8.52 -7.78 14.62
N ARG A 319 -7.57 -8.27 13.82
CA ARG A 319 -6.67 -7.44 13.01
C ARG A 319 -7.35 -7.15 11.69
N VAL A 320 -7.42 -5.87 11.31
CA VAL A 320 -8.13 -5.43 10.11
C VAL A 320 -7.14 -4.77 9.15
N LEU A 321 -7.10 -5.25 7.90
CA LEU A 321 -6.35 -4.63 6.82
C LEU A 321 -7.32 -3.94 5.87
N VAL A 322 -7.21 -2.61 5.76
CA VAL A 322 -8.00 -1.82 4.80
C VAL A 322 -7.15 -1.56 3.57
N VAL A 323 -7.60 -2.07 2.42
CA VAL A 323 -6.91 -1.91 1.13
C VAL A 323 -7.75 -1.06 0.20
N SER A 324 -7.11 -0.15 -0.53
CA SER A 324 -7.74 0.59 -1.62
C SER A 324 -6.72 0.90 -2.71
N ALA A 325 -7.18 0.92 -3.97
CA ALA A 325 -6.37 1.35 -5.10
C ALA A 325 -6.10 2.87 -5.09
N ARG A 326 -6.93 3.66 -4.38
CA ARG A 326 -6.83 5.13 -4.36
C ARG A 326 -6.37 5.61 -3.00
N ARG A 327 -5.31 6.41 -2.98
CA ARG A 327 -4.78 7.01 -1.75
C ARG A 327 -5.82 7.90 -1.03
N SER A 328 -6.60 8.66 -1.79
CA SER A 328 -7.65 9.52 -1.24
C SER A 328 -8.73 8.76 -0.47
N THR A 329 -9.01 7.51 -0.83
CA THR A 329 -9.95 6.66 -0.09
C THR A 329 -9.38 6.29 1.28
N LEU A 330 -8.10 5.91 1.36
CA LEU A 330 -7.41 5.61 2.61
C LEU A 330 -7.27 6.86 3.50
N ASP A 331 -6.95 8.00 2.89
CA ASP A 331 -6.88 9.29 3.58
C ASP A 331 -8.26 9.70 4.13
N GLY A 332 -9.34 9.43 3.39
CA GLY A 332 -10.72 9.65 3.84
C GLY A 332 -11.10 8.79 5.06
N VAL A 333 -10.67 7.52 5.08
CA VAL A 333 -10.83 6.63 6.26
C VAL A 333 -10.09 7.21 7.47
N ARG A 334 -8.82 7.60 7.30
CA ARG A 334 -8.02 8.24 8.37
C ARG A 334 -8.64 9.52 8.87
N HIS A 335 -9.12 10.37 7.96
CA HIS A 335 -9.76 11.63 8.30
C HIS A 335 -11.02 11.42 9.14
N ARG A 336 -11.88 10.46 8.76
CA ARG A 336 -13.08 10.12 9.55
C ARG A 336 -12.73 9.54 10.91
N LEU A 337 -11.75 8.66 11.00
CA LEU A 337 -11.27 8.13 12.29
C LEU A 337 -10.75 9.24 13.20
N ALA A 338 -9.99 10.20 12.65
CA ALA A 338 -9.56 11.37 13.40
C ALA A 338 -10.74 12.23 13.85
N GLY A 339 -11.75 12.42 12.98
CA GLY A 339 -12.96 13.17 13.28
C GLY A 339 -13.78 12.61 14.45
N VAL A 340 -13.75 11.29 14.67
CA VAL A 340 -14.39 10.62 15.83
C VAL A 340 -13.44 10.42 17.02
N GLY A 341 -12.27 11.06 17.04
CA GLY A 341 -11.31 10.96 18.16
C GLY A 341 -10.50 9.66 18.20
N LEU A 342 -10.43 8.92 17.09
CA LEU A 342 -9.69 7.66 16.93
C LEU A 342 -8.54 7.74 15.90
N PRO A 343 -7.70 8.79 15.86
CA PRO A 343 -6.67 8.95 14.84
C PRO A 343 -5.60 7.85 14.85
N GLY A 344 -5.47 7.10 15.95
CA GLY A 344 -4.52 6.00 16.11
C GLY A 344 -5.10 4.61 15.83
N LEU A 345 -6.36 4.50 15.42
CA LEU A 345 -6.98 3.19 15.14
C LEU A 345 -6.41 2.54 13.87
N ALA A 346 -5.90 3.33 12.93
CA ALA A 346 -5.30 2.85 11.70
C ALA A 346 -3.84 3.31 11.59
N VAL A 347 -2.97 2.41 11.13
CA VAL A 347 -1.54 2.66 10.88
C VAL A 347 -1.22 2.41 9.40
N SER A 348 -0.24 3.12 8.85
CA SER A 348 0.15 3.00 7.43
C SER A 348 1.57 2.46 7.37
N PRO A 349 1.90 1.54 6.45
CA PRO A 349 3.28 1.10 6.23
C PRO A 349 4.24 2.27 5.98
N SER A 350 3.78 3.33 5.30
CA SER A 350 4.61 4.50 4.96
C SER A 350 4.94 5.40 6.15
N GLU A 351 4.17 5.31 7.23
CA GLU A 351 4.28 6.19 8.41
C GLU A 351 4.25 5.36 9.71
N LEU A 352 4.64 4.09 9.64
CA LEU A 352 4.39 3.07 10.66
C LEU A 352 4.85 3.51 12.05
N GLN A 353 6.11 3.93 12.18
CA GLN A 353 6.67 4.36 13.46
C GLN A 353 5.89 5.54 14.06
N ARG A 354 5.60 6.57 13.24
CA ARG A 354 4.88 7.76 13.68
C ARG A 354 3.46 7.42 14.13
N ASP A 355 2.78 6.61 13.34
CA ASP A 355 1.40 6.19 13.60
C ASP A 355 1.33 5.31 14.85
N LEU A 356 2.27 4.38 15.04
CA LEU A 356 2.36 3.54 16.24
C LEU A 356 2.61 4.36 17.50
N VAL A 357 3.58 5.28 17.49
CA VAL A 357 3.86 6.15 18.64
C VAL A 357 2.63 6.97 19.03
N ARG A 358 1.91 7.52 18.03
CA ARG A 358 0.65 8.24 18.27
C ARG A 358 -0.44 7.33 18.84
N ALA A 359 -0.58 6.12 18.31
CA ALA A 359 -1.58 5.17 18.76
C ALA A 359 -1.34 4.72 20.20
N ILE A 360 -0.10 4.35 20.54
CA ILE A 360 0.32 3.98 21.90
C ILE A 360 0.04 5.13 22.85
N GLY A 361 0.56 6.33 22.55
CA GLY A 361 0.37 7.49 23.43
C GLY A 361 -1.09 7.92 23.59
N ARG A 362 -1.97 7.65 22.62
CA ARG A 362 -3.42 7.86 22.76
C ARG A 362 -4.04 6.81 23.68
N ASN A 363 -3.69 5.54 23.49
CA ASN A 363 -4.26 4.43 24.26
C ASN A 363 -3.84 4.49 25.74
N GLU A 364 -2.61 4.91 26.03
CA GLU A 364 -2.13 5.12 27.42
C GLU A 364 -2.90 6.23 28.15
N LYS A 365 -3.38 7.24 27.43
CA LYS A 365 -4.16 8.37 27.98
C LYS A 365 -5.67 8.10 27.98
N ALA A 366 -6.12 6.99 27.42
CA ALA A 366 -7.53 6.70 27.29
C ALA A 366 -8.13 6.35 28.67
N VAL A 367 -9.24 7.01 29.02
CA VAL A 367 -9.98 6.74 30.24
C VAL A 367 -11.32 6.10 29.85
N ALA A 368 -11.70 5.05 30.57
CA ALA A 368 -13.01 4.42 30.37
C ALA A 368 -14.12 5.44 30.68
N PRO A 369 -15.04 5.71 29.73
CA PRO A 369 -16.11 6.66 29.96
C PRO A 369 -17.11 6.09 30.97
N LYS A 370 -17.61 6.96 31.86
CA LYS A 370 -18.72 6.62 32.77
C LYS A 370 -20.04 6.95 32.08
N VAL A 371 -20.70 5.95 31.53
CA VAL A 371 -21.92 6.13 30.69
C VAL A 371 -23.21 5.64 31.33
N SER A 372 -23.17 5.07 32.54
CA SER A 372 -24.34 4.45 33.18
C SER A 372 -25.54 5.38 33.31
N GLU A 373 -25.35 6.63 33.74
CA GLU A 373 -26.44 7.60 33.86
C GLU A 373 -27.06 7.97 32.50
N ILE A 374 -26.24 8.01 31.46
CA ILE A 374 -26.66 8.30 30.08
C ILE A 374 -27.45 7.11 29.53
N ASP A 375 -26.96 5.90 29.75
CA ASP A 375 -27.63 4.65 29.35
C ASP A 375 -29.01 4.53 30.02
N ASP A 376 -29.09 4.81 31.33
CA ASP A 376 -30.35 4.79 32.07
C ASP A 376 -31.34 5.85 31.54
N ALA A 377 -30.85 7.05 31.22
CA ALA A 377 -31.67 8.10 30.62
C ALA A 377 -32.18 7.71 29.23
N LEU A 378 -31.34 7.08 28.40
CA LEU A 378 -31.68 6.60 27.07
C LEU A 378 -32.77 5.51 27.14
N VAL A 379 -32.65 4.55 28.05
CA VAL A 379 -33.65 3.48 28.23
C VAL A 379 -35.00 4.07 28.64
N ARG A 380 -35.02 5.03 29.59
CA ARG A 380 -36.26 5.71 30.00
C ARG A 380 -36.91 6.44 28.82
N LEU A 381 -36.14 7.23 28.07
CA LEU A 381 -36.66 7.98 26.93
C LEU A 381 -37.20 7.05 25.81
N ARG A 382 -36.46 5.98 25.50
CA ARG A 382 -36.90 4.96 24.52
C ARG A 382 -38.22 4.32 24.93
N THR A 383 -38.41 4.02 26.22
CA THR A 383 -39.67 3.46 26.73
C THR A 383 -40.83 4.41 26.49
N VAL A 384 -40.70 5.68 26.88
CA VAL A 384 -41.73 6.70 26.67
C VAL A 384 -42.09 6.87 25.19
N LEU A 385 -41.09 6.91 24.31
CA LEU A 385 -41.31 7.06 22.86
C LEU A 385 -41.97 5.82 22.24
N ARG A 386 -41.61 4.62 22.71
CA ARG A 386 -42.25 3.38 22.27
C ARG A 386 -43.71 3.33 22.68
N ASP A 387 -44.01 3.66 23.93
CA ASP A 387 -45.37 3.67 24.48
C ASP A 387 -46.24 4.70 23.73
N TYR A 388 -45.69 5.88 23.44
CA TYR A 388 -46.38 6.89 22.64
C TYR A 388 -46.65 6.39 21.21
N ARG A 389 -45.65 5.78 20.55
CA ARG A 389 -45.80 5.23 19.20
C ARG A 389 -46.84 4.11 19.16
N SER A 390 -46.88 3.21 20.14
CA SER A 390 -47.92 2.18 20.22
C SER A 390 -49.30 2.80 20.39
N SER A 391 -49.44 3.80 21.25
CA SER A 391 -50.74 4.45 21.47
C SER A 391 -51.30 5.15 20.22
N LEU A 392 -50.41 5.63 19.33
CA LEU A 392 -50.81 6.20 18.04
C LEU A 392 -51.16 5.14 16.97
N ALA A 393 -50.63 3.93 17.12
CA ALA A 393 -50.85 2.83 16.17
C ALA A 393 -52.07 1.97 16.53
N ASP A 394 -52.52 2.03 17.79
CA ASP A 394 -53.73 1.37 18.25
C ASP A 394 -54.95 1.97 17.54
N ARG A 395 -55.62 1.16 16.72
CA ARG A 395 -56.93 1.53 16.17
C ARG A 395 -57.95 1.49 17.29
N HIS A 396 -58.46 2.65 17.66
CA HIS A 396 -59.68 2.72 18.44
C HIS A 396 -60.85 2.30 17.55
N ASP A 397 -61.45 1.13 17.81
CA ASP A 397 -62.66 0.61 17.13
C ASP A 397 -63.94 1.47 17.38
N ALA A 398 -63.78 2.74 17.75
CA ALA A 398 -64.85 3.66 18.13
C ALA A 398 -65.05 4.84 17.16
N LEU A 399 -64.56 4.74 15.91
CA LEU A 399 -64.83 5.69 14.83
C LEU A 399 -65.22 4.99 13.53
#